data_AF-A0A443SEF3-F1
#
_entry.id   AF-A0A443SEF3-F1
#
_cell.length_a   1.000
_cell.length_b   1.000
_cell.length_c   1.000
_cell.angle_alpha   90.00
_cell.angle_beta   90.00
_cell.angle_gamma   90.00
#
_symmetry.space_group_name_H-M   'P 1'
#
loop_
_entity.id
_entity.type
_entity.pdbx_description
1 polymer ?
#
loop_
_entity_poly.entity_id
_entity_poly.type
_entity_poly.pdbx_seq_one_letter_code
_entity_poly.pdbx_strand_id
1 'polypeptide(L)'
;NCHKPNISYLNDINSWFCGRCELQWLRGAATQDIGFQNYIREMTSVLPYKLSDLHCDMRQLKNQENTYCYCGTPGIYYSDMLRCSKCFQWFHKSCIQPFSWSELEGDHFYMFLCAVCNEGEEVVQRISMELTDLLCLIINTLALKSDRCYFELKTQIIPLVKKYHEYLVDCDEYIKMSEEQLIKHVQKILKSNVRKFANGNFTTGKRKAGESFWALKFQPEKRPPIFGIPIKYCKEDEGTAFTSKTVENVFQAESKVEPFSFY
;
A
#
# COMPACT_ATOMS: atom_id res chain seq x y z
N ASN A 1 -14.52 27.06 -17.96
CA ASN A 1 -14.65 25.61 -17.66
C ASN A 1 -13.35 24.82 -17.83
N CYS A 2 -12.17 25.41 -17.56
CA CYS A 2 -10.89 24.70 -17.74
C CYS A 2 -10.38 24.01 -16.45
N HIS A 3 -10.97 24.32 -15.31
CA HIS A 3 -10.69 23.67 -14.02
C HIS A 3 -11.64 22.50 -13.79
N LYS A 4 -11.15 21.45 -13.11
CA LYS A 4 -11.94 20.31 -12.67
C LYS A 4 -11.76 20.12 -11.16
N PRO A 5 -12.84 20.10 -10.35
CA PRO A 5 -14.24 20.40 -10.70
C PRO A 5 -14.44 21.88 -11.10
N ASN A 6 -15.62 22.22 -11.65
CA ASN A 6 -15.90 23.59 -12.06
C ASN A 6 -15.93 24.55 -10.85
N ILE A 7 -15.27 25.69 -10.95
CA ILE A 7 -15.06 26.66 -9.85
C ILE A 7 -16.35 27.40 -9.47
N SER A 8 -17.43 27.31 -10.26
CA SER A 8 -18.67 28.06 -10.06
C SER A 8 -19.39 27.84 -8.72
N TYR A 9 -19.00 26.83 -7.94
CA TYR A 9 -19.53 26.53 -6.60
C TYR A 9 -18.64 27.05 -5.45
N LEU A 10 -17.47 27.62 -5.79
CA LEU A 10 -16.42 28.20 -4.94
C LEU A 10 -16.80 29.38 -4.03
N ASN A 11 -18.05 29.85 -4.04
CA ASN A 11 -18.38 31.23 -3.67
C ASN A 11 -18.21 31.58 -2.17
N ASP A 12 -17.99 30.60 -1.29
CA ASP A 12 -17.93 30.79 0.17
C ASP A 12 -16.52 30.69 0.79
N ILE A 13 -15.45 30.56 -0.01
CA ILE A 13 -14.06 30.54 0.49
C ILE A 13 -13.32 31.84 0.21
N ASN A 14 -12.78 32.47 1.26
CA ASN A 14 -12.04 33.75 1.22
C ASN A 14 -10.72 33.68 0.40
N SER A 15 -10.29 32.48 -0.01
CA SER A 15 -9.13 32.27 -0.86
C SER A 15 -9.31 30.98 -1.67
N TRP A 16 -9.23 31.07 -3.00
CA TRP A 16 -9.22 29.91 -3.90
C TRP A 16 -7.79 29.55 -4.28
N PHE A 17 -7.43 28.27 -4.22
CA PHE A 17 -6.20 27.76 -4.83
C PHE A 17 -6.55 26.79 -5.95
N CYS A 18 -5.67 26.67 -6.95
CA CYS A 18 -5.86 25.67 -7.99
C CYS A 18 -5.59 24.27 -7.42
N GLY A 19 -6.22 23.24 -7.99
CA GLY A 19 -6.08 21.86 -7.50
C GLY A 19 -4.63 21.36 -7.39
N ARG A 20 -3.69 21.95 -8.14
CA ARG A 20 -2.25 21.63 -8.07
C ARG A 20 -1.54 22.29 -6.90
N CYS A 21 -1.82 23.57 -6.63
CA CYS A 21 -1.18 24.32 -5.54
C CYS A 21 -1.71 23.89 -4.17
N GLU A 22 -2.98 23.49 -4.09
CA GLU A 22 -3.59 23.12 -2.82
C GLU A 22 -3.24 21.69 -2.41
N LEU A 23 -3.28 20.68 -3.28
CA LEU A 23 -2.98 19.28 -2.89
C LEU A 23 -1.57 19.12 -2.26
N GLN A 24 -0.65 20.02 -2.58
CA GLN A 24 0.69 20.10 -1.99
C GLN A 24 0.70 20.74 -0.57
N TRP A 25 -0.27 21.61 -0.27
CA TRP A 25 -0.45 22.35 1.00
C TRP A 25 -1.42 21.62 1.97
N LEU A 26 -2.43 20.93 1.44
CA LEU A 26 -3.65 20.47 2.13
C LEU A 26 -3.45 19.38 3.19
N ARG A 27 -2.29 18.73 3.31
CA ARG A 27 -2.16 17.52 4.17
C ARG A 27 -0.94 17.49 5.09
N GLY A 28 -0.18 18.58 5.14
CA GLY A 28 0.72 18.86 6.28
C GLY A 28 -0.02 19.43 7.49
N ALA A 29 -1.24 19.94 7.30
CA ALA A 29 -2.11 20.46 8.35
C ALA A 29 -3.29 19.51 8.56
N ALA A 30 -3.31 18.82 9.69
CA ALA A 30 -4.51 18.11 10.15
C ALA A 30 -5.57 19.16 10.50
N THR A 31 -6.61 19.32 9.70
CA THR A 31 -7.72 20.18 10.06
C THR A 31 -9.00 19.37 10.18
N GLN A 32 -9.53 19.34 11.40
CA GLN A 32 -10.86 18.81 11.73
C GLN A 32 -12.00 19.71 11.20
N ASP A 33 -11.71 20.57 10.23
CA ASP A 33 -12.65 21.52 9.68
C ASP A 33 -13.54 20.83 8.64
N ILE A 34 -14.84 20.80 8.92
CA ILE A 34 -15.86 20.18 8.07
C ILE A 34 -15.92 20.84 6.68
N GLY A 35 -15.72 22.16 6.59
CA GLY A 35 -15.72 22.87 5.31
C GLY A 35 -14.56 22.43 4.42
N PHE A 36 -13.41 22.18 5.03
CA PHE A 36 -12.23 21.66 4.36
C PHE A 36 -12.42 20.22 3.89
N GLN A 37 -13.02 19.35 4.70
CA GLN A 37 -13.30 17.97 4.31
C GLN A 37 -14.25 17.90 3.10
N ASN A 38 -15.30 18.72 3.08
CA ASN A 38 -16.22 18.82 1.96
C ASN A 38 -15.51 19.30 0.68
N TYR A 39 -14.61 20.28 0.80
CA TYR A 39 -13.81 20.75 -0.32
C TYR A 39 -12.88 19.67 -0.90
N ILE A 40 -12.17 18.93 -0.04
CA ILE A 40 -11.33 17.80 -0.47
C ILE A 40 -12.17 16.77 -1.21
N ARG A 41 -13.34 16.43 -0.68
CA ARG A 41 -14.29 15.48 -1.29
C ARG A 41 -14.69 15.90 -2.71
N GLU A 42 -14.98 17.18 -2.91
CA GLU A 42 -15.29 17.72 -4.23
C GLU A 42 -14.09 17.64 -5.19
N MET A 43 -12.90 18.01 -4.70
CA MET A 43 -11.67 17.98 -5.52
C MET A 43 -11.26 16.56 -5.91
N THR A 44 -11.48 15.56 -5.05
CA THR A 44 -11.17 14.15 -5.33
C THR A 44 -12.29 13.40 -6.06
N SER A 45 -13.47 14.03 -6.24
CA SER A 45 -14.60 13.43 -6.96
C SER A 45 -14.36 13.27 -8.47
N VAL A 46 -13.39 14.00 -9.04
CA VAL A 46 -13.10 14.00 -10.48
C VAL A 46 -11.59 14.03 -10.74
N LEU A 47 -11.14 13.26 -11.74
CA LEU A 47 -9.75 13.32 -12.19
C LEU A 47 -9.54 14.50 -13.15
N PRO A 48 -8.39 15.21 -13.07
CA PRO A 48 -8.08 16.29 -14.01
C PRO A 48 -7.85 15.77 -15.44
N TYR A 49 -7.55 14.48 -15.60
CA TYR A 49 -7.35 13.76 -16.86
C TYR A 49 -8.40 12.66 -17.05
N LYS A 50 -8.47 12.08 -18.26
CA LYS A 50 -9.34 10.93 -18.54
C LYS A 50 -8.54 9.63 -18.43
N LEU A 51 -9.12 8.61 -17.79
CA LEU A 51 -8.49 7.29 -17.70
C LEU A 51 -8.37 6.59 -19.06
N SER A 52 -9.31 6.84 -19.97
CA SER A 52 -9.30 6.29 -21.33
C SER A 52 -8.09 6.72 -22.17
N ASP A 53 -7.46 7.83 -21.80
CA ASP A 53 -6.39 8.45 -22.58
C ASP A 53 -5.01 7.95 -22.12
N LEU A 54 -4.94 7.07 -21.11
CA LEU A 54 -3.70 6.55 -20.55
C LEU A 54 -3.25 5.26 -21.23
N HIS A 55 -2.01 5.25 -21.71
CA HIS A 55 -1.39 4.09 -22.34
C HIS A 55 -0.67 3.25 -21.30
N CYS A 56 -1.44 2.39 -20.61
CA CYS A 56 -0.94 1.51 -19.56
C CYS A 56 -0.18 0.29 -20.12
N ASP A 57 0.81 -0.18 -19.36
CA ASP A 57 1.46 -1.47 -19.62
C ASP A 57 0.49 -2.66 -19.39
N MET A 58 0.90 -3.86 -19.80
CA MET A 58 0.04 -5.05 -19.71
C MET A 58 -0.45 -5.38 -18.29
N ARG A 59 0.25 -4.88 -17.26
CA ARG A 59 -0.04 -5.14 -15.84
C ARG A 59 -0.72 -3.93 -15.16
N GLN A 60 -0.98 -2.85 -15.91
CA GLN A 60 -1.32 -1.49 -15.47
C GLN A 60 -0.58 -1.07 -14.20
N LEU A 61 0.74 -1.25 -14.20
CA LEU A 61 1.66 -0.73 -13.19
C LEU A 61 2.15 0.66 -13.56
N LYS A 62 2.25 0.94 -14.87
CA LYS A 62 2.76 2.21 -15.39
C LYS A 62 1.97 2.63 -16.62
N ASN A 63 1.86 3.92 -16.85
CA ASN A 63 1.41 4.50 -18.12
C ASN A 63 2.51 5.38 -18.75
N GLN A 64 2.44 5.56 -20.07
CA GLN A 64 3.44 6.34 -20.82
C GLN A 64 3.39 7.84 -20.46
N GLU A 65 2.22 8.34 -20.11
CA GLU A 65 1.96 9.74 -19.75
C GLU A 65 2.55 10.11 -18.37
N ASN A 66 2.99 9.11 -17.60
CA ASN A 66 3.45 9.27 -16.23
C ASN A 66 2.46 10.10 -15.38
N THR A 67 1.17 9.84 -15.56
CA THR A 67 0.06 10.62 -14.99
C THR A 67 -0.76 9.72 -14.07
N TYR A 68 -0.81 10.07 -12.79
CA TYR A 68 -1.47 9.29 -11.75
C TYR A 68 -2.20 10.17 -10.74
N CYS A 69 -3.01 9.54 -9.89
CA CYS A 69 -3.67 10.13 -8.73
C CYS A 69 -4.65 11.29 -9.05
N TYR A 70 -5.36 11.81 -8.04
CA TYR A 70 -6.18 13.02 -8.18
C TYR A 70 -5.37 14.25 -8.62
N CYS A 71 -4.08 14.28 -8.29
CA CYS A 71 -3.19 15.40 -8.63
C CYS A 71 -2.69 15.38 -10.08
N GLY A 72 -2.81 14.26 -10.80
CA GLY A 72 -2.27 14.13 -12.16
C GLY A 72 -0.75 14.20 -12.24
N THR A 73 -0.03 13.97 -11.15
CA THR A 73 1.44 14.01 -11.14
C THR A 73 2.04 12.62 -11.36
N PRO A 74 3.32 12.55 -11.76
CA PRO A 74 4.11 11.32 -11.74
C PRO A 74 4.11 10.61 -10.39
N GLY A 75 4.35 9.30 -10.44
CA GLY A 75 4.42 8.43 -9.28
C GLY A 75 5.14 7.11 -9.58
N ILE A 76 5.57 6.43 -8.52
CA ILE A 76 6.25 5.13 -8.59
C ILE A 76 5.35 4.09 -7.92
N TYR A 77 4.77 3.17 -8.70
CA TYR A 77 3.70 2.29 -8.21
C TYR A 77 4.01 1.51 -6.92
N TYR A 78 5.27 1.13 -6.69
CA TYR A 78 5.69 0.34 -5.54
C TYR A 78 6.12 1.17 -4.33
N SER A 79 6.18 2.50 -4.48
CA SER A 79 6.66 3.43 -3.45
C SER A 79 5.65 4.55 -3.25
N ASP A 80 5.06 4.60 -2.07
CA ASP A 80 4.05 5.59 -1.69
C ASP A 80 2.83 5.70 -2.62
N MET A 81 2.43 4.59 -3.24
CA MET A 81 1.19 4.53 -4.03
C MET A 81 0.31 3.33 -3.67
N LEU A 82 -1.00 3.51 -3.82
CA LEU A 82 -2.01 2.46 -3.79
C LEU A 82 -2.82 2.43 -5.08
N ARG A 83 -3.27 1.23 -5.44
CA ARG A 83 -4.10 1.02 -6.62
C ARG A 83 -5.56 0.89 -6.23
N CYS A 84 -6.43 1.65 -6.90
CA CYS A 84 -7.87 1.52 -6.73
C CYS A 84 -8.35 0.15 -7.27
N SER A 85 -9.21 -0.52 -6.51
CA SER A 85 -9.73 -1.86 -6.82
C SER A 85 -10.73 -1.88 -7.98
N LYS A 86 -11.31 -0.73 -8.33
CA LYS A 86 -12.33 -0.60 -9.40
C LYS A 86 -11.75 -0.09 -10.71
N CYS A 87 -11.04 1.05 -10.68
CA CYS A 87 -10.49 1.66 -11.90
C CYS A 87 -9.03 1.31 -12.18
N PHE A 88 -8.37 0.58 -11.28
CA PHE A 88 -6.95 0.16 -11.38
C PHE A 88 -5.94 1.30 -11.54
N GLN A 89 -6.36 2.56 -11.36
CA GLN A 89 -5.47 3.71 -11.31
C GLN A 89 -4.68 3.73 -9.99
N TRP A 90 -3.47 4.27 -10.05
CA TRP A 90 -2.59 4.49 -8.91
C TRP A 90 -2.80 5.86 -8.28
N PHE A 91 -2.76 5.93 -6.96
CA PHE A 91 -2.97 7.12 -6.16
C PHE A 91 -1.87 7.22 -5.11
N HIS A 92 -1.29 8.40 -4.92
CA HIS A 92 -0.26 8.60 -3.90
C HIS A 92 -0.86 8.42 -2.51
N LYS A 93 -0.14 7.74 -1.60
CA LYS A 93 -0.53 7.62 -0.19
C LYS A 93 -0.75 8.98 0.46
N SER A 94 0.04 9.99 0.08
CA SER A 94 -0.12 11.38 0.53
C SER A 94 -1.39 12.05 0.00
N CYS A 95 -1.92 11.60 -1.15
CA CYS A 95 -3.13 12.10 -1.78
C CYS A 95 -4.39 11.28 -1.46
N ILE A 96 -4.27 10.21 -0.66
CA ILE A 96 -5.37 9.47 -0.04
C ILE A 96 -5.54 9.94 1.41
N GLN A 97 -6.77 10.07 1.89
CA GLN A 97 -7.14 10.55 3.23
C GLN A 97 -6.21 9.99 4.31
N PRO A 98 -5.94 10.75 5.39
CA PRO A 98 -4.99 10.33 6.42
C PRO A 98 -5.24 8.89 6.87
N PHE A 99 -4.19 8.08 6.78
CA PHE A 99 -4.22 6.66 7.13
C PHE A 99 -2.87 6.29 7.77
N SER A 100 -2.88 5.30 8.66
CA SER A 100 -1.65 4.77 9.28
C SER A 100 -0.92 3.87 8.29
N TRP A 101 -0.11 4.49 7.42
CA TRP A 101 0.64 3.78 6.39
C TRP A 101 1.85 3.04 6.98
N SER A 102 2.14 1.84 6.47
CA SER A 102 3.42 1.20 6.75
C SER A 102 4.55 1.90 5.99
N GLU A 103 5.75 1.88 6.56
CA GLU A 103 6.99 2.36 5.94
C GLU A 103 7.67 1.26 5.08
N LEU A 104 6.94 0.19 4.79
CA LEU A 104 7.40 -0.96 4.00
C LEU A 104 7.20 -0.67 2.51
N GLU A 105 8.27 -0.82 1.74
CA GLU A 105 8.26 -0.62 0.28
C GLU A 105 7.62 -1.82 -0.44
N GLY A 106 6.74 -1.53 -1.39
CA GLY A 106 5.97 -2.55 -2.12
C GLY A 106 4.80 -3.15 -1.33
N ASP A 107 4.43 -2.54 -0.20
CA ASP A 107 3.30 -2.98 0.63
C ASP A 107 1.96 -2.60 -0.01
N HIS A 108 1.31 -3.59 -0.61
CA HIS A 108 -0.02 -3.50 -1.21
C HIS A 108 -1.02 -4.43 -0.52
N PHE A 109 -0.81 -4.76 0.75
CA PHE A 109 -1.81 -5.42 1.59
C PHE A 109 -2.86 -4.42 2.06
N TYR A 110 -3.54 -3.82 1.09
CA TYR A 110 -4.57 -2.82 1.28
C TYR A 110 -5.70 -3.07 0.27
N MET A 111 -6.94 -2.97 0.74
CA MET A 111 -8.08 -2.76 -0.13
C MET A 111 -8.30 -1.25 -0.25
N PHE A 112 -8.28 -0.73 -1.47
CA PHE A 112 -8.49 0.69 -1.71
C PHE A 112 -9.53 0.93 -2.78
N LEU A 113 -10.45 1.85 -2.52
CA LEU A 113 -11.43 2.38 -3.45
C LEU A 113 -11.33 3.92 -3.45
N CYS A 114 -11.04 4.51 -4.60
CA CYS A 114 -10.87 5.95 -4.71
C CYS A 114 -12.20 6.70 -4.72
N ALA A 115 -12.17 7.98 -4.35
CA ALA A 115 -13.33 8.87 -4.30
C ALA A 115 -14.10 8.93 -5.63
N VAL A 116 -13.39 8.99 -6.76
CA VAL A 116 -14.01 8.97 -8.11
C VAL A 116 -14.85 7.71 -8.34
N CYS A 117 -14.41 6.58 -7.79
CA CYS A 117 -15.07 5.28 -7.95
C CYS A 117 -16.22 5.04 -6.95
N ASN A 118 -16.29 5.86 -5.90
CA ASN A 118 -17.13 5.70 -4.72
C ASN A 118 -17.74 7.04 -4.27
N GLU A 119 -18.23 7.81 -5.24
CA GLU A 119 -19.11 8.97 -5.00
C GLU A 119 -18.54 10.00 -4.01
N GLY A 120 -17.25 10.28 -4.15
CA GLY A 120 -16.51 11.26 -3.35
C GLY A 120 -15.87 10.69 -2.09
N GLU A 121 -16.21 9.48 -1.65
CA GLU A 121 -15.65 8.87 -0.44
C GLU A 121 -14.54 7.89 -0.74
N GLU A 122 -13.46 7.94 0.04
CA GLU A 122 -12.38 6.96 -0.07
C GLU A 122 -12.60 5.83 0.93
N VAL A 123 -12.31 4.60 0.50
CA VAL A 123 -12.29 3.44 1.40
C VAL A 123 -10.89 2.85 1.36
N VAL A 124 -10.25 2.78 2.52
CA VAL A 124 -8.95 2.13 2.71
C VAL A 124 -9.07 1.15 3.86
N GLN A 125 -8.71 -0.11 3.61
CA GLN A 125 -8.66 -1.15 4.64
C GLN A 125 -7.32 -1.87 4.57
N ARG A 126 -6.65 -2.02 5.72
CA ARG A 126 -5.46 -2.85 5.86
C ARG A 126 -5.86 -4.33 5.78
N ILE A 127 -5.12 -5.11 5.02
CA ILE A 127 -5.33 -6.56 4.92
C ILE A 127 -4.23 -7.26 5.71
N SER A 128 -4.61 -8.21 6.56
CA SER A 128 -3.64 -9.04 7.27
C SER A 128 -2.85 -9.92 6.31
N MET A 129 -1.57 -10.15 6.61
CA MET A 129 -0.65 -10.93 5.78
C MET A 129 -0.05 -12.11 6.52
N GLU A 130 0.51 -13.06 5.78
CA GLU A 130 1.31 -14.12 6.39
C GLU A 130 2.70 -13.61 6.75
N LEU A 131 3.35 -14.24 7.73
CA LEU A 131 4.72 -13.90 8.12
C LEU A 131 5.71 -14.03 6.95
N THR A 132 5.50 -14.98 6.04
CA THR A 132 6.33 -15.12 4.83
C THR A 132 6.29 -13.86 3.96
N ASP A 133 5.13 -13.21 3.83
CA ASP A 133 4.97 -12.00 3.03
C ASP A 133 5.55 -10.77 3.75
N LEU A 134 5.34 -10.67 5.06
CA LEU A 134 5.98 -9.64 5.88
C LEU A 134 7.51 -9.71 5.77
N LEU A 135 8.09 -10.91 5.83
CA LEU A 135 9.53 -11.11 5.63
C LEU A 135 10.00 -10.68 4.25
N CYS A 136 9.18 -10.88 3.21
CA CYS A 136 9.50 -10.38 1.88
C CYS A 136 9.49 -8.85 1.85
N LEU A 137 8.48 -8.20 2.43
CA LEU A 137 8.38 -6.75 2.52
C LEU A 137 9.53 -6.13 3.31
N ILE A 138 9.89 -6.71 4.45
CA ILE A 138 11.00 -6.26 5.30
C ILE A 138 12.32 -6.31 4.52
N ILE A 139 12.65 -7.47 3.95
CA ILE A 139 13.93 -7.62 3.23
C ILE A 139 13.95 -6.76 1.95
N ASN A 140 12.81 -6.59 1.27
CA ASN A 140 12.67 -5.69 0.13
C ASN A 140 12.94 -4.24 0.51
N THR A 141 12.33 -3.78 1.61
CA THR A 141 12.49 -2.43 2.14
C THR A 141 13.94 -2.16 2.54
N LEU A 142 14.59 -3.11 3.21
CA LEU A 142 16.01 -3.00 3.56
C LEU A 142 16.91 -2.95 2.31
N ALA A 143 16.61 -3.75 1.29
CA ALA A 143 17.34 -3.76 0.03
C ALA A 143 17.18 -2.45 -0.76
N LEU A 144 16.01 -1.83 -0.75
CA LEU A 144 15.78 -0.56 -1.43
C LEU A 144 16.40 0.63 -0.69
N LYS A 145 16.62 0.51 0.64
CA LYS A 145 17.20 1.56 1.49
C LYS A 145 18.71 1.40 1.70
N SER A 146 19.36 0.41 1.09
CA SER A 146 20.81 0.18 1.26
C SER A 146 21.46 -0.39 0.01
N ASP A 147 22.78 -0.21 -0.13
CA ASP A 147 23.55 -0.79 -1.24
C ASP A 147 23.85 -2.29 -1.04
N ARG A 148 23.14 -2.97 -0.13
CA ARG A 148 23.37 -4.37 0.26
C ARG A 148 22.13 -5.19 -0.03
N CYS A 149 22.33 -6.47 -0.35
CA CYS A 149 21.22 -7.40 -0.59
C CYS A 149 20.99 -8.39 0.56
N TYR A 150 21.96 -8.54 1.47
CA TYR A 150 21.91 -9.49 2.58
C TYR A 150 21.84 -8.78 3.92
N PHE A 151 20.92 -9.23 4.78
CA PHE A 151 20.62 -8.62 6.07
C PHE A 151 20.69 -9.65 7.20
N GLU A 152 21.24 -9.23 8.33
CA GLU A 152 21.45 -10.08 9.49
C GLU A 152 20.12 -10.31 10.22
N LEU A 153 19.80 -11.59 10.50
CA LEU A 153 18.50 -11.99 11.01
C LEU A 153 18.18 -11.31 12.36
N LYS A 154 19.11 -11.32 13.31
CA LYS A 154 18.82 -10.89 14.69
C LYS A 154 18.73 -9.38 14.83
N THR A 155 19.65 -8.63 14.22
CA THR A 155 19.75 -7.17 14.41
C THR A 155 18.99 -6.37 13.37
N GLN A 156 18.69 -6.92 12.19
CA GLN A 156 18.05 -6.16 11.11
C GLN A 156 16.64 -6.65 10.77
N ILE A 157 16.41 -7.97 10.74
CA ILE A 157 15.11 -8.51 10.32
C ILE A 157 14.13 -8.63 11.50
N ILE A 158 14.55 -9.26 12.60
CA ILE A 158 13.69 -9.53 13.76
C ILE A 158 13.10 -8.26 14.40
N PRO A 159 13.84 -7.14 14.56
CA PRO A 159 13.26 -5.91 15.09
C PRO A 159 12.11 -5.37 14.23
N LEU A 160 12.19 -5.54 12.91
CA LEU A 160 11.13 -5.12 11.98
C LEU A 160 9.93 -6.09 12.02
N VAL A 161 10.17 -7.40 12.21
CA VAL A 161 9.07 -8.36 12.45
C VAL A 161 8.30 -7.98 13.71
N LYS A 162 9.01 -7.62 14.80
CA LYS A 162 8.39 -7.11 16.02
C LYS A 162 7.68 -5.77 15.79
N LYS A 163 8.25 -4.85 15.01
CA LYS A 163 7.61 -3.56 14.71
C LYS A 163 6.27 -3.72 13.98
N TYR A 164 6.16 -4.70 13.09
CA TYR A 164 5.02 -4.86 12.19
C TYR A 164 4.19 -6.13 12.46
N HIS A 165 4.29 -6.71 13.67
CA HIS A 165 3.58 -7.96 14.01
C HIS A 165 2.05 -7.81 13.95
N GLU A 166 1.53 -6.59 14.16
CA GLU A 166 0.09 -6.28 14.11
C GLU A 166 -0.53 -6.47 12.73
N TYR A 167 0.29 -6.54 11.67
CA TYR A 167 -0.19 -6.78 10.31
C TYR A 167 -0.33 -8.27 9.98
N LEU A 168 0.02 -9.15 10.90
CA LEU A 168 -0.05 -10.60 10.69
C LEU A 168 -1.44 -11.14 11.01
N VAL A 169 -1.87 -12.17 10.27
CA VAL A 169 -3.13 -12.89 10.55
C VAL A 169 -3.12 -13.48 11.96
N ASP A 170 -2.01 -14.07 12.39
CA ASP A 170 -1.86 -14.73 13.69
C ASP A 170 -1.03 -13.88 14.69
N CYS A 171 -1.30 -12.57 14.76
CA CYS A 171 -0.48 -11.62 15.51
C CYS A 171 -0.27 -12.02 17.00
N ASP A 172 -1.30 -12.59 17.63
CA ASP A 172 -1.28 -13.05 19.02
C ASP A 172 -0.21 -14.11 19.30
N GLU A 173 0.07 -14.99 18.34
CA GLU A 173 1.09 -16.03 18.50
C GLU A 173 2.47 -15.41 18.60
N TYR A 174 2.76 -14.40 17.77
CA TYR A 174 4.07 -13.76 17.70
C TYR A 174 4.34 -12.84 18.90
N ILE A 175 3.30 -12.21 19.45
CA ILE A 175 3.40 -11.39 20.67
C ILE A 175 3.80 -12.25 21.88
N LYS A 176 3.32 -13.49 21.95
CA LYS A 176 3.59 -14.41 23.06
C LYS A 176 4.96 -15.09 22.96
N MET A 177 5.58 -15.12 21.78
CA MET A 177 6.88 -15.75 21.58
C MET A 177 8.00 -14.97 22.24
N SER A 178 8.91 -15.67 22.92
CA SER A 178 10.20 -15.10 23.30
C SER A 178 11.02 -14.75 22.07
N GLU A 179 11.99 -13.85 22.21
CA GLU A 179 12.86 -13.47 21.10
C GLU A 179 13.59 -14.65 20.48
N GLU A 180 14.07 -15.60 21.31
CA GLU A 180 14.71 -16.81 20.82
C GLU A 180 13.76 -17.73 20.04
N GLN A 181 12.50 -17.83 20.48
CA GLN A 181 11.47 -18.59 19.79
C GLN A 181 11.16 -17.95 18.42
N LEU A 182 10.98 -16.63 18.39
CA LEU A 182 10.73 -15.88 17.16
C LEU A 182 11.90 -16.03 16.17
N ILE A 183 13.15 -15.90 16.62
CA ILE A 183 14.34 -16.10 15.79
C ILE A 183 14.33 -17.51 15.18
N LYS A 184 14.10 -18.55 15.98
CA LYS A 184 14.05 -19.95 15.51
C LYS A 184 12.92 -20.15 14.50
N HIS A 185 11.75 -19.57 14.75
CA HIS A 185 10.57 -19.67 13.89
C HIS A 185 10.80 -18.97 12.53
N VAL A 186 11.24 -17.71 12.53
CA VAL A 186 11.57 -16.96 11.31
C VAL A 186 12.67 -17.68 10.53
N GLN A 187 13.70 -18.19 11.20
CA GLN A 187 14.77 -18.93 10.54
C GLN A 187 14.26 -20.22 9.86
N LYS A 188 13.28 -20.91 10.47
CA LYS A 188 12.61 -22.07 9.86
C LYS A 188 11.85 -21.66 8.59
N ILE A 189 11.07 -20.59 8.63
CA ILE A 189 10.31 -20.09 7.47
C ILE A 189 11.25 -19.71 6.32
N LEU A 190 12.31 -18.95 6.61
CA LEU A 190 13.29 -18.53 5.61
C LEU A 190 13.99 -19.73 4.94
N LYS A 191 14.34 -20.76 5.73
CA LYS A 191 14.94 -22.01 5.22
C LYS A 191 13.97 -22.82 4.37
N SER A 192 12.69 -22.89 4.73
CA SER A 192 11.69 -23.65 3.97
C SER A 192 11.30 -22.96 2.65
N ASN A 193 11.40 -21.62 2.58
CA ASN A 193 11.00 -20.82 1.41
C ASN A 193 12.17 -20.51 0.46
N VAL A 194 12.93 -21.54 0.08
CA VAL A 194 14.17 -21.41 -0.72
C VAL A 194 13.99 -20.78 -2.11
N ARG A 195 12.77 -20.68 -2.64
CA ARG A 195 12.49 -19.99 -3.91
C ARG A 195 12.47 -18.47 -3.75
N LYS A 196 12.04 -17.97 -2.58
CA LYS A 196 11.94 -16.53 -2.27
C LYS A 196 13.22 -16.02 -1.62
N PHE A 197 13.82 -16.80 -0.72
CA PHE A 197 14.95 -16.35 0.10
C PHE A 197 16.25 -17.07 -0.24
N ALA A 198 17.35 -16.33 -0.15
CA ALA A 198 18.71 -16.86 -0.20
C ALA A 198 19.37 -16.68 1.17
N ASN A 199 20.05 -17.72 1.64
CA ASN A 199 20.96 -17.61 2.77
C ASN A 199 22.36 -17.28 2.25
N GLY A 200 22.97 -16.22 2.76
CA GLY A 200 24.25 -15.72 2.26
C GLY A 200 25.41 -16.11 3.16
N ASN A 201 26.53 -16.49 2.52
CA ASN A 201 27.85 -16.49 3.13
C ASN A 201 28.69 -15.45 2.37
N PHE A 202 28.79 -14.20 2.86
CA PHE A 202 29.58 -13.20 2.13
C PHE A 202 31.02 -13.13 2.64
N THR A 203 31.89 -13.81 1.90
CA THR A 203 33.09 -13.28 1.20
C THR A 203 34.05 -12.32 1.90
N THR A 204 34.00 -12.16 3.23
CA THR A 204 35.09 -11.52 4.01
C THR A 204 35.42 -12.34 5.24
N GLY A 205 36.12 -13.45 5.01
CA GLY A 205 37.19 -13.92 5.91
C GLY A 205 36.88 -14.53 7.27
N LYS A 206 35.70 -14.38 7.89
CA LYS A 206 35.31 -15.14 9.11
C LYS A 206 33.84 -14.89 9.48
N ARG A 207 33.05 -15.96 9.47
CA ARG A 207 31.70 -15.98 10.07
C ARG A 207 31.87 -16.00 11.59
N LYS A 208 31.26 -15.09 12.35
CA LYS A 208 31.06 -15.36 13.79
C LYS A 208 30.00 -16.46 13.90
N ALA A 209 30.27 -17.45 14.74
CA ALA A 209 29.30 -18.53 15.00
C ALA A 209 27.98 -17.90 15.49
N GLY A 210 26.87 -18.22 14.83
CA GLY A 210 25.54 -17.73 15.19
C GLY A 210 24.96 -16.62 14.29
N GLU A 211 25.74 -16.04 13.37
CA GLU A 211 25.25 -15.03 12.42
C GLU A 211 24.57 -15.68 11.19
N SER A 212 23.39 -15.16 10.84
CA SER A 212 22.49 -15.71 9.81
C SER A 212 22.02 -14.58 8.91
N PHE A 213 22.53 -14.54 7.68
CA PHE A 213 22.24 -13.48 6.70
C PHE A 213 21.29 -13.95 5.61
N TRP A 214 20.35 -13.08 5.25
CA TRP A 214 19.26 -13.39 4.32
C TRP A 214 19.02 -12.30 3.30
N ALA A 215 18.70 -12.73 2.08
CA ALA A 215 18.36 -11.88 0.95
C ALA A 215 17.12 -12.40 0.23
N LEU A 216 16.49 -11.55 -0.59
CA LEU A 216 15.52 -11.98 -1.58
C LEU A 216 16.25 -12.49 -2.83
N LYS A 217 15.72 -13.55 -3.44
CA LYS A 217 16.27 -14.11 -4.69
C LYS A 217 15.85 -13.33 -5.93
N PHE A 218 14.70 -12.66 -5.90
CA PHE A 218 14.33 -11.73 -6.97
C PHE A 218 14.99 -10.38 -6.71
N GLN A 219 15.42 -9.70 -7.78
CA GLN A 219 16.05 -8.38 -7.71
C GLN A 219 14.98 -7.30 -7.77
N PRO A 220 14.72 -6.55 -6.68
CA PRO A 220 13.69 -5.51 -6.64
C PRO A 220 13.91 -4.43 -7.70
N GLU A 221 15.17 -4.08 -7.99
CA GLU A 221 15.49 -3.00 -8.93
C GLU A 221 15.11 -3.31 -10.39
N LYS A 222 15.13 -4.58 -10.80
CA LYS A 222 14.80 -4.98 -12.18
C LYS A 222 13.30 -5.19 -12.39
N ARG A 223 12.61 -5.69 -11.36
CA ARG A 223 11.16 -5.91 -11.36
C ARG A 223 10.65 -5.67 -9.93
N PRO A 224 10.33 -4.41 -9.57
CA PRO A 224 9.88 -4.09 -8.23
C PRO A 224 8.62 -4.90 -7.93
N PRO A 225 8.68 -5.80 -6.94
CA PRO A 225 7.57 -6.66 -6.60
C PRO A 225 6.43 -5.84 -6.02
N ILE A 226 5.21 -6.30 -6.27
CA ILE A 226 4.02 -5.92 -5.51
C ILE A 226 3.79 -7.08 -4.56
N PHE A 227 3.79 -6.81 -3.25
CA PHE A 227 3.37 -7.79 -2.27
C PHE A 227 1.97 -7.43 -1.80
N GLY A 228 1.01 -8.32 -2.00
CA GLY A 228 -0.38 -8.08 -1.69
C GLY A 228 -1.27 -9.06 -2.44
N ILE A 229 -2.58 -8.86 -2.34
CA ILE A 229 -3.55 -9.73 -3.00
C ILE A 229 -3.27 -9.75 -4.51
N PRO A 230 -3.14 -10.93 -5.14
CA PRO A 230 -3.07 -11.04 -6.58
C PRO A 230 -4.40 -10.57 -7.16
N ILE A 231 -4.47 -9.30 -7.52
CA ILE A 231 -5.57 -8.76 -8.30
C ILE A 231 -5.40 -9.37 -9.69
N LYS A 232 -6.20 -10.41 -9.98
CA LYS A 232 -6.20 -11.10 -11.26
C LYS A 232 -6.33 -10.08 -12.39
N TYR A 233 -5.32 -10.04 -13.26
CA TYR A 233 -5.50 -9.59 -14.63
C TYR A 233 -6.05 -10.76 -15.43
N CYS A 234 -7.31 -10.70 -15.82
CA CYS A 234 -7.83 -11.53 -16.90
C CYS A 234 -8.37 -10.60 -17.99
N LYS A 235 -7.68 -10.54 -19.13
CA LYS A 235 -8.18 -9.93 -20.37
C LYS A 235 -9.23 -10.81 -21.08
N GLU A 236 -9.68 -11.89 -20.44
CA GLU A 236 -10.63 -12.87 -21.00
C GLU A 236 -12.05 -12.74 -20.40
N ASP A 237 -12.28 -11.82 -19.46
CA ASP A 237 -13.60 -11.58 -18.85
C ASP A 237 -14.34 -10.38 -19.49
N GLU A 238 -14.24 -10.20 -20.82
CA GLU A 238 -15.25 -9.43 -21.57
C GLU A 238 -16.57 -10.22 -21.55
N GLY A 239 -17.29 -10.17 -20.42
CA GLY A 239 -18.59 -10.82 -20.26
C GLY A 239 -18.99 -11.19 -18.84
N THR A 240 -18.06 -11.22 -17.89
CA THR A 240 -18.37 -11.53 -16.49
C THR A 240 -17.74 -10.51 -15.57
N ALA A 241 -18.49 -9.42 -15.36
CA ALA A 241 -18.28 -8.53 -14.23
C ALA A 241 -18.08 -9.38 -12.96
N PHE A 242 -17.01 -9.11 -12.20
CA PHE A 242 -16.96 -9.54 -10.81
C PHE A 242 -18.22 -8.96 -10.15
N THR A 243 -19.23 -9.82 -9.97
CA THR A 243 -20.50 -9.41 -9.40
C THR A 243 -20.23 -8.88 -8.00
N SER A 244 -20.82 -7.72 -7.73
CA SER A 244 -21.08 -7.06 -6.43
C SER A 244 -20.84 -7.89 -5.17
N LYS A 245 -21.21 -9.17 -5.16
CA LYS A 245 -21.24 -10.08 -4.01
C LYS A 245 -19.91 -10.34 -3.29
N THR A 246 -18.75 -10.44 -3.95
CA THR A 246 -17.49 -10.70 -3.20
C THR A 246 -16.98 -9.45 -2.48
N VAL A 247 -17.26 -8.27 -3.04
CA VAL A 247 -16.98 -6.96 -2.42
C VAL A 247 -18.03 -6.67 -1.35
N GLU A 248 -19.32 -6.91 -1.63
CA GLU A 248 -20.42 -6.84 -0.65
C GLU A 248 -20.23 -7.80 0.52
N ASN A 249 -19.68 -9.00 0.34
CA ASN A 249 -19.46 -9.93 1.46
C ASN A 249 -18.37 -9.46 2.43
N VAL A 250 -17.40 -8.67 1.96
CA VAL A 250 -16.41 -7.99 2.84
C VAL A 250 -17.07 -6.81 3.53
N PHE A 251 -17.93 -6.05 2.85
CA PHE A 251 -18.64 -4.90 3.43
C PHE A 251 -19.84 -5.27 4.33
N GLN A 252 -20.49 -6.44 4.14
CA GLN A 252 -21.61 -6.92 4.97
C GLN A 252 -21.16 -7.67 6.24
N ALA A 253 -19.89 -8.08 6.31
CA ALA A 253 -19.35 -8.72 7.50
C ALA A 253 -19.12 -7.74 8.66
N GLU A 254 -19.06 -6.42 8.40
CA GLU A 254 -18.81 -5.39 9.41
C GLU A 254 -20.07 -4.64 9.88
N SER A 255 -21.26 -4.92 9.34
CA SER A 255 -22.53 -4.32 9.79
C SER A 255 -23.25 -5.08 10.91
N LYS A 256 -22.53 -5.90 11.69
CA LYS A 256 -23.07 -6.65 12.85
C LYS A 256 -22.32 -6.39 14.16
N VAL A 257 -21.86 -5.17 14.39
CA VAL A 257 -21.54 -4.72 15.75
C VAL A 257 -22.76 -3.99 16.28
N GLU A 258 -23.51 -4.65 17.16
CA GLU A 258 -24.60 -4.01 17.89
C GLU A 258 -24.08 -2.79 18.68
N PRO A 259 -24.84 -1.68 18.74
CA PRO A 259 -24.42 -0.51 19.49
C PRO A 259 -24.41 -0.85 20.99
N PHE A 260 -23.23 -0.73 21.62
CA PHE A 260 -23.13 -0.70 23.07
C PHE A 260 -24.00 0.43 23.61
N SER A 261 -25.06 0.07 24.35
CA SER A 261 -25.85 0.98 25.16
C SER A 261 -25.01 1.45 26.35
N PHE A 262 -24.74 2.74 26.44
CA PHE A 262 -24.25 3.35 27.67
C PHE A 262 -25.45 3.82 28.50
N TYR A 263 -25.54 3.30 29.73
CA TYR A 263 -26.21 3.96 30.85
C TYR A 263 -25.33 5.11 31.35
#